data_AF-A0A645CBB7-F1
#
_entry.id   AF-A0A645CBB7-F1
#
_cell.length_a   1.000
_cell.length_b   1.000
_cell.length_c   1.000
_cell.angle_alpha   90.00
_cell.angle_beta   90.00
_cell.angle_gamma   90.00
#
_symmetry.space_group_name_H-M   'P 1'
#
loop_
_entity.id
_entity.type
_entity.pdbx_description
1 polymer ?
#
loop_
_entity_poly.entity_id
_entity_poly.type
_entity_poly.pdbx_seq_one_letter_code
_entity_poly.pdbx_strand_id
1 'polypeptide(L)'
;MDEWLCPIAGTGEIIPCDALILSVGLIPENELAESIGIPLDPKTKGAIVDEHNETLLDGVFACGNALHVNDLVDYVSESGETAGLAAAGPQNERSLLPVECDLSLLYVVPQRINRSANQQERVFFFRSSADLDGATLTVRKGAKTLLRKRYSHLRPPEMERLTLSLSPEQLLGDEPIMFSLEELMHD
;
A
#
# COMPACT_ATOMS: atom_id res chain seq x y z
N MET A 1 -2.73 20.60 22.33
CA MET A 1 -2.48 19.15 22.47
C MET A 1 -1.17 18.97 23.23
N ASP A 2 -0.98 17.88 23.95
CA ASP A 2 0.33 17.50 24.50
C ASP A 2 1.22 16.86 23.42
N GLU A 3 2.38 16.34 23.83
CA GLU A 3 3.36 15.68 22.95
C GLU A 3 2.83 14.40 22.28
N TRP A 4 1.69 13.86 22.75
CA TRP A 4 1.04 12.66 22.23
C TRP A 4 -0.22 12.96 21.41
N LEU A 5 -0.40 14.23 21.00
CA LEU A 5 -1.59 14.71 20.31
C LEU A 5 -2.89 14.58 21.12
N CYS A 6 -2.81 14.46 22.45
CA CYS A 6 -3.99 14.42 23.32
C CYS A 6 -4.46 15.85 23.67
N PRO A 7 -5.78 16.12 23.71
CA PRO A 7 -6.31 17.40 24.18
C PRO A 7 -5.87 17.70 25.62
N ILE A 8 -5.37 18.92 25.87
CA ILE A 8 -5.01 19.36 27.23
C ILE A 8 -6.28 19.89 27.91
N ALA A 9 -6.64 19.29 29.05
CA ALA A 9 -7.83 19.69 29.79
C ALA A 9 -7.77 21.17 30.19
N GLY A 10 -8.88 21.88 29.99
CA GLY A 10 -9.01 23.31 30.33
C GLY A 10 -8.38 24.29 29.33
N THR A 11 -7.72 23.83 28.27
CA THR A 11 -7.16 24.70 27.22
C THR A 11 -8.03 24.79 25.96
N GLY A 12 -9.26 24.27 26.01
CA GLY A 12 -10.19 24.35 24.89
C GLY A 12 -10.70 25.78 24.70
N GLU A 13 -10.89 26.18 23.45
CA GLU A 13 -11.47 27.47 23.09
C GLU A 13 -12.69 27.28 22.18
N ILE A 14 -13.62 28.23 22.22
CA ILE A 14 -14.76 28.28 21.29
C ILE A 14 -14.42 29.28 20.20
N ILE A 15 -14.38 28.79 18.95
CA ILE A 15 -14.18 29.63 17.77
C ILE A 15 -15.55 29.90 17.14
N PRO A 16 -16.11 31.13 17.23
CA PRO A 16 -17.36 31.45 16.58
C PRO A 16 -17.20 31.39 15.06
N CYS A 17 -18.03 30.62 14.39
CA CYS A 17 -18.05 30.52 12.93
C CYS A 17 -19.48 30.27 12.43
N ASP A 18 -19.78 30.76 11.23
CA ASP A 18 -21.05 30.48 10.55
C ASP A 18 -21.03 29.11 9.85
N ALA A 19 -19.84 28.62 9.50
CA ALA A 19 -19.61 27.31 8.89
C ALA A 19 -18.18 26.79 9.19
N LEU A 20 -18.04 25.47 9.28
CA LEU A 20 -16.77 24.76 9.46
C LEU A 20 -16.56 23.78 8.30
N ILE A 21 -15.39 23.85 7.66
CA ILE A 21 -14.96 22.89 6.63
C ILE A 21 -13.75 22.14 7.17
N LEU A 22 -13.84 20.81 7.22
CA LEU A 22 -12.77 19.94 7.71
C LEU A 22 -12.11 19.23 6.53
N SER A 23 -10.81 19.48 6.34
CA SER A 23 -9.97 18.79 5.35
C SER A 23 -8.91 17.96 6.07
N VAL A 24 -9.34 16.97 6.86
CA VAL A 24 -8.51 16.18 7.79
C VAL A 24 -8.02 14.85 7.20
N GLY A 25 -7.98 14.76 5.87
CA GLY A 25 -7.65 13.54 5.14
C GLY A 25 -8.85 12.59 4.98
N LEU A 26 -8.63 11.51 4.25
CA LEU A 26 -9.60 10.44 4.06
C LEU A 26 -9.05 9.13 4.61
N ILE A 27 -9.95 8.26 5.05
CA ILE A 27 -9.66 6.86 5.36
C ILE A 27 -10.46 6.00 4.38
N PRO A 28 -9.94 4.82 3.98
CA PRO A 28 -10.74 3.88 3.22
C PRO A 28 -12.03 3.50 3.96
N GLU A 29 -13.13 3.43 3.21
CA GLU A 29 -14.44 2.97 3.68
C GLU A 29 -14.60 1.52 3.21
N ASN A 30 -14.72 0.57 4.14
CA ASN A 30 -14.67 -0.86 3.88
C ASN A 30 -15.70 -1.67 4.68
N GLU A 31 -16.77 -1.05 5.19
CA GLU A 31 -17.81 -1.74 5.97
C GLU A 31 -18.37 -2.95 5.21
N LEU A 32 -18.59 -2.82 3.89
CA LEU A 32 -19.06 -3.93 3.05
C LEU A 32 -18.05 -5.09 3.01
N ALA A 33 -16.76 -4.79 2.82
CA ALA A 33 -15.71 -5.81 2.75
C ALA A 33 -15.62 -6.59 4.08
N GLU A 34 -15.66 -5.87 5.20
CA GLU A 34 -15.68 -6.47 6.53
C GLU A 34 -16.92 -7.35 6.74
N SER A 35 -18.10 -6.89 6.29
CA SER A 35 -19.36 -7.62 6.45
C SER A 35 -19.38 -8.98 5.74
N ILE A 36 -18.59 -9.15 4.68
CA ILE A 36 -18.45 -10.41 3.93
C ILE A 36 -17.18 -11.20 4.31
N GLY A 37 -16.48 -10.78 5.37
CA GLY A 37 -15.33 -11.49 5.94
C GLY A 37 -14.02 -11.27 5.20
N ILE A 38 -13.89 -10.21 4.42
CA ILE A 38 -12.61 -9.86 3.77
C ILE A 38 -11.67 -9.26 4.81
N PRO A 39 -10.46 -9.82 4.98
CA PRO A 39 -9.49 -9.27 5.92
C PRO A 39 -8.93 -7.95 5.38
N LEU A 40 -8.87 -6.96 6.28
CA LEU A 40 -8.27 -5.66 6.01
C LEU A 40 -6.82 -5.62 6.46
N ASP A 41 -5.99 -4.88 5.72
CA ASP A 41 -4.65 -4.53 6.14
C ASP A 41 -4.70 -3.41 7.20
N PRO A 42 -4.09 -3.57 8.38
CA PRO A 42 -4.18 -2.58 9.44
C PRO A 42 -3.46 -1.26 9.12
N LYS A 43 -2.54 -1.25 8.14
CA LYS A 43 -1.78 -0.06 7.77
C LYS A 43 -2.55 0.78 6.75
N THR A 44 -3.11 0.18 5.71
CA THR A 44 -3.91 0.89 4.71
C THR A 44 -5.37 1.09 5.14
N LYS A 45 -5.90 0.19 5.99
CA LYS A 45 -7.33 0.03 6.31
C LYS A 45 -8.20 -0.41 5.12
N GLY A 46 -7.58 -0.86 4.05
CA GLY A 46 -8.23 -1.46 2.89
C GLY A 46 -8.09 -2.98 2.87
N ALA A 47 -8.77 -3.61 1.91
CA ALA A 47 -8.68 -5.07 1.73
C ALA A 47 -7.24 -5.51 1.43
N ILE A 48 -6.86 -6.68 1.94
CA ILE A 48 -5.64 -7.37 1.51
C ILE A 48 -5.86 -7.91 0.10
N VAL A 49 -5.04 -7.48 -0.86
CA VAL A 49 -5.17 -7.86 -2.27
C VAL A 49 -3.87 -8.38 -2.87
N ASP A 50 -4.00 -9.05 -4.02
CA ASP A 50 -2.92 -9.33 -4.96
C ASP A 50 -2.75 -8.23 -6.03
N GLU A 51 -1.83 -8.41 -6.97
CA GLU A 51 -1.54 -7.45 -8.04
C GLU A 51 -2.68 -7.19 -9.02
N HIS A 52 -3.71 -8.03 -9.03
CA HIS A 52 -4.92 -7.85 -9.82
C HIS A 52 -6.04 -7.18 -9.02
N ASN A 53 -5.72 -6.69 -7.82
CA ASN A 53 -6.68 -6.11 -6.89
C ASN A 53 -7.73 -7.12 -6.39
N GLU A 54 -7.48 -8.43 -6.55
CA GLU A 54 -8.36 -9.47 -6.02
C GLU A 54 -8.06 -9.70 -4.54
N THR A 55 -9.10 -9.65 -3.72
CA THR A 55 -9.00 -9.83 -2.28
C THR A 55 -8.70 -11.28 -1.90
N LEU A 56 -8.53 -11.59 -0.62
CA LEU A 56 -8.42 -12.98 -0.16
C LEU A 56 -9.73 -13.78 -0.27
N LEU A 57 -10.85 -13.15 -0.63
CA LEU A 57 -12.08 -13.82 -1.02
C LEU A 57 -12.12 -13.90 -2.56
N ASP A 58 -12.03 -15.12 -3.10
CA ASP A 58 -12.01 -15.37 -4.55
C ASP A 58 -13.22 -14.71 -5.24
N GLY A 59 -12.95 -13.99 -6.32
CA GLY A 59 -13.95 -13.28 -7.12
C GLY A 59 -14.41 -11.94 -6.56
N VAL A 60 -13.85 -11.50 -5.44
CA VAL A 60 -14.10 -10.16 -4.90
C VAL A 60 -12.86 -9.31 -5.03
N PHE A 61 -13.03 -8.11 -5.60
CA PHE A 61 -11.95 -7.19 -5.94
C PHE A 61 -12.16 -5.84 -5.23
N ALA A 62 -11.06 -5.17 -4.88
CA ALA A 62 -11.08 -3.87 -4.23
C ALA A 62 -10.18 -2.89 -4.98
N CYS A 63 -10.70 -1.71 -5.33
CA CYS A 63 -9.94 -0.71 -6.09
C CYS A 63 -10.26 0.72 -5.62
N GLY A 64 -9.51 1.68 -6.13
CA GLY A 64 -9.63 3.09 -5.77
C GLY A 64 -9.35 3.34 -4.29
N ASN A 65 -10.00 4.37 -3.74
CA ASN A 65 -9.76 4.79 -2.36
C ASN A 65 -10.29 3.83 -1.29
N ALA A 66 -11.10 2.83 -1.66
CA ALA A 66 -11.46 1.72 -0.77
C ALA A 66 -10.27 0.78 -0.52
N LEU A 67 -9.34 0.65 -1.47
CA LEU A 67 -8.16 -0.20 -1.31
C LEU A 67 -7.04 0.51 -0.53
N HIS A 68 -6.70 1.72 -0.96
CA HIS A 68 -5.79 2.62 -0.26
C HIS A 68 -6.03 4.04 -0.80
N VAL A 69 -5.72 5.04 0.01
CA VAL A 69 -5.84 6.44 -0.41
C VAL A 69 -4.81 6.72 -1.50
N ASN A 70 -5.31 6.94 -2.71
CA ASN A 70 -4.52 7.35 -3.86
C ASN A 70 -4.42 8.87 -3.91
N ASP A 71 -3.23 9.40 -4.18
CA ASP A 71 -3.00 10.84 -4.30
C ASP A 71 -3.52 11.40 -5.62
N LEU A 72 -3.49 10.60 -6.70
CA LEU A 72 -3.87 10.98 -8.05
C LEU A 72 -5.06 10.16 -8.55
N VAL A 73 -5.97 10.82 -9.28
CA VAL A 73 -7.13 10.18 -9.92
C VAL A 73 -6.71 9.16 -10.98
N ASP A 74 -5.53 9.32 -11.58
CA ASP A 74 -4.94 8.37 -12.52
C ASP A 74 -4.76 6.99 -11.89
N TYR A 75 -4.22 6.92 -10.66
CA TYR A 75 -4.01 5.65 -9.95
C TYR A 75 -5.33 5.03 -9.46
N VAL A 76 -6.31 5.86 -9.10
CA VAL A 76 -7.69 5.38 -8.84
C VAL A 76 -8.23 4.69 -10.09
N SER A 77 -8.07 5.31 -11.26
CA SER A 77 -8.56 4.78 -12.52
C SER A 77 -7.81 3.51 -12.96
N GLU A 78 -6.47 3.50 -12.86
CA GLU A 78 -5.60 2.35 -13.14
C GLU A 78 -5.97 1.14 -12.27
N SER A 79 -6.22 1.37 -10.97
CA SER A 79 -6.64 0.29 -10.06
C SER A 79 -8.03 -0.26 -10.42
N GLY A 80 -8.96 0.59 -10.86
CA GLY A 80 -10.29 0.20 -11.30
C GLY A 80 -10.26 -0.60 -12.60
N GLU A 81 -9.43 -0.19 -13.57
CA GLU A 81 -9.21 -0.93 -14.80
C GLU A 81 -8.60 -2.31 -14.53
N THR A 82 -7.59 -2.37 -13.65
CA THR A 82 -6.93 -3.61 -13.24
C THR A 82 -7.93 -4.59 -12.62
N ALA A 83 -8.73 -4.12 -11.64
CA ALA A 83 -9.77 -4.93 -10.99
C ALA A 83 -10.87 -5.37 -11.98
N GLY A 84 -11.31 -4.46 -12.85
CA GLY A 84 -12.36 -4.74 -13.83
C GLY A 84 -11.95 -5.78 -14.87
N LEU A 85 -10.73 -5.67 -15.42
CA LEU A 85 -10.17 -6.63 -16.36
C LEU A 85 -9.99 -8.01 -15.72
N ALA A 86 -9.49 -8.05 -14.48
CA ALA A 86 -9.32 -9.29 -13.73
C ALA A 86 -10.66 -9.96 -13.42
N ALA A 87 -11.66 -9.20 -12.97
CA ALA A 87 -13.01 -9.69 -12.69
C ALA A 87 -13.75 -10.22 -13.94
N ALA A 88 -13.46 -9.65 -15.12
CA ALA A 88 -14.01 -10.13 -16.39
C ALA A 88 -13.26 -11.35 -16.95
N GLY A 89 -12.06 -11.63 -16.46
CA GLY A 89 -11.22 -12.74 -16.87
C GLY A 89 -11.64 -14.08 -16.27
N PRO A 90 -11.03 -15.19 -16.70
CA PRO A 90 -11.24 -16.48 -16.07
C PRO A 90 -10.64 -16.48 -14.66
N GLN A 91 -11.38 -17.05 -13.70
CA GLN A 91 -10.80 -17.36 -12.39
C GLN A 91 -9.77 -18.49 -12.53
N ASN A 92 -8.58 -18.24 -12.02
CA ASN A 92 -7.50 -19.20 -11.98
C ASN A 92 -7.14 -19.50 -10.52
N GLU A 93 -6.61 -20.69 -10.27
CA GLU A 93 -6.07 -21.03 -8.97
C GLU A 93 -4.92 -20.08 -8.62
N ARG A 94 -5.01 -19.44 -7.45
CA ARG A 94 -4.05 -18.43 -6.99
C ARG A 94 -3.05 -19.05 -6.04
N SER A 95 -1.77 -18.80 -6.28
CA SER A 95 -0.70 -19.15 -5.35
C SER A 95 -0.09 -17.85 -4.82
N LEU A 96 -0.54 -17.41 -3.65
CA LEU A 96 -0.22 -16.09 -3.12
C LEU A 96 1.07 -16.11 -2.29
N LEU A 97 1.96 -15.17 -2.57
CA LEU A 97 3.17 -14.89 -1.78
C LEU A 97 2.98 -13.57 -1.01
N PRO A 98 3.34 -13.50 0.29
CA PRO A 98 3.24 -12.27 1.05
C PRO A 98 4.21 -11.18 0.57
N VAL A 99 3.74 -9.93 0.63
CA VAL A 99 4.55 -8.72 0.48
C VAL A 99 4.44 -7.94 1.78
N GLU A 100 5.59 -7.58 2.34
CA GLU A 100 5.70 -6.94 3.64
C GLU A 100 6.65 -5.76 3.57
N CYS A 101 6.52 -4.86 4.55
CA CYS A 101 7.46 -3.76 4.73
C CYS A 101 7.81 -3.60 6.20
N ASP A 102 9.03 -3.16 6.47
CA ASP A 102 9.48 -2.82 7.81
C ASP A 102 8.89 -1.46 8.27
N LEU A 103 9.39 -0.94 9.40
CA LEU A 103 8.92 0.30 10.00
C LEU A 103 9.35 1.57 9.26
N SER A 104 10.23 1.47 8.26
CA SER A 104 10.64 2.61 7.43
C SER A 104 9.58 3.00 6.38
N LEU A 105 8.57 2.15 6.18
CA LEU A 105 7.43 2.40 5.31
C LEU A 105 6.13 2.36 6.11
N LEU A 106 5.18 3.24 5.78
CA LEU A 106 3.83 3.16 6.35
C LEU A 106 3.09 1.92 5.85
N TYR A 107 3.22 1.61 4.57
CA TYR A 107 2.61 0.43 3.94
C TYR A 107 3.25 0.11 2.59
N VAL A 108 2.90 -1.07 2.05
CA VAL A 108 3.07 -1.45 0.64
C VAL A 108 1.79 -2.13 0.14
N VAL A 109 1.39 -1.81 -1.09
CA VAL A 109 0.24 -2.39 -1.81
C VAL A 109 0.74 -2.86 -3.18
N PRO A 110 0.36 -4.05 -3.68
CA PRO A 110 -0.44 -5.08 -3.02
C PRO A 110 0.33 -5.78 -1.89
N GLN A 111 -0.41 -6.41 -0.96
CA GLN A 111 0.16 -7.18 0.16
C GLN A 111 0.36 -8.66 -0.20
N ARG A 112 -0.07 -9.06 -1.39
CA ARG A 112 0.12 -10.40 -1.97
C ARG A 112 0.59 -10.28 -3.41
N ILE A 113 1.28 -11.31 -3.88
CA ILE A 113 1.59 -11.51 -5.30
C ILE A 113 1.19 -12.92 -5.70
N ASN A 114 0.45 -13.05 -6.79
CA ASN A 114 0.07 -14.33 -7.37
C ASN A 114 1.23 -14.88 -8.22
N ARG A 115 1.84 -15.96 -7.74
CA ARG A 115 2.94 -16.67 -8.42
C ARG A 115 2.49 -17.33 -9.72
N SER A 116 1.21 -17.64 -9.82
CA SER A 116 0.60 -18.25 -11.01
C SER A 116 0.28 -17.23 -12.10
N ALA A 117 0.43 -15.94 -11.84
CA ALA A 117 0.12 -14.90 -12.81
C ALA A 117 1.18 -14.84 -13.92
N ASN A 118 0.71 -14.83 -15.18
CA ASN A 118 1.57 -14.85 -16.37
C ASN A 118 2.40 -13.57 -16.55
N GLN A 119 1.91 -12.45 -16.03
CA GLN A 119 2.64 -11.18 -16.10
C GLN A 119 3.91 -11.30 -15.25
N GLN A 120 5.02 -10.69 -15.64
CA GLN A 120 6.21 -10.59 -14.77
C GLN A 120 6.32 -9.23 -14.10
N GLU A 121 5.85 -8.20 -14.78
CA GLU A 121 5.84 -6.85 -14.25
C GLU A 121 4.77 -6.71 -13.15
N ARG A 122 5.16 -6.12 -12.02
CA ARG A 122 4.28 -5.85 -10.88
C ARG A 122 4.40 -4.40 -10.50
N VAL A 123 3.26 -3.79 -10.22
CA VAL A 123 3.18 -2.41 -9.75
C VAL A 123 2.93 -2.46 -8.25
N PHE A 124 3.74 -1.71 -7.51
CA PHE A 124 3.65 -1.54 -6.08
C PHE A 124 3.47 -0.06 -5.76
N PHE A 125 2.67 0.23 -4.75
CA PHE A 125 2.51 1.55 -4.17
C PHE A 125 2.97 1.52 -2.71
N PHE A 126 3.70 2.54 -2.28
CA PHE A 126 4.17 2.65 -0.90
C PHE A 126 4.25 4.11 -0.44
N ARG A 127 4.38 4.32 0.88
CA ARG A 127 4.68 5.63 1.48
C ARG A 127 5.79 5.47 2.51
N SER A 128 6.70 6.43 2.60
CA SER A 128 7.72 6.44 3.66
C SER A 128 7.07 6.72 5.03
N SER A 129 7.67 6.24 6.11
CA SER A 129 7.20 6.55 7.47
C SER A 129 7.75 7.85 8.04
N ALA A 130 8.75 8.44 7.39
CA ALA A 130 9.36 9.72 7.77
C ALA A 130 9.71 10.56 6.53
N ASP A 131 9.99 11.85 6.78
CA ASP A 131 10.63 12.72 5.80
C ASP A 131 12.09 12.28 5.63
N LEU A 132 12.49 11.93 4.41
CA LEU A 132 13.83 11.45 4.08
C LEU A 132 14.42 12.30 2.97
N ASP A 133 15.58 12.91 3.20
CA ASP A 133 16.32 13.71 2.22
C ASP A 133 17.44 12.87 1.62
N GLY A 134 17.05 11.79 0.95
CA GLY A 134 17.96 10.84 0.33
C GLY A 134 17.80 9.47 0.98
N ALA A 135 17.21 8.54 0.24
CA ALA A 135 16.96 7.20 0.74
C ALA A 135 17.19 6.14 -0.34
N THR A 136 17.48 4.93 0.09
CA THR A 136 17.54 3.77 -0.80
C THR A 136 16.48 2.76 -0.43
N LEU A 137 15.54 2.54 -1.34
CA LEU A 137 14.59 1.44 -1.28
C LEU A 137 15.29 0.14 -1.66
N THR A 138 15.16 -0.86 -0.82
CA THR A 138 15.62 -2.23 -1.06
C THR A 138 14.43 -3.16 -1.04
N VAL A 139 14.28 -3.95 -2.11
CA VAL A 139 13.29 -5.03 -2.18
C VAL A 139 14.03 -6.35 -2.13
N ARG A 140 13.68 -7.22 -1.19
CA ARG A 140 14.37 -8.48 -0.92
C ARG A 140 13.41 -9.64 -0.83
N LYS A 141 13.93 -10.84 -1.05
CA LYS A 141 13.29 -12.11 -0.68
C LYS A 141 14.32 -12.97 0.02
N GLY A 142 14.13 -13.20 1.31
CA GLY A 142 15.17 -13.75 2.19
C GLY A 142 16.47 -12.95 2.09
N ALA A 143 17.57 -13.64 1.81
CA ALA A 143 18.88 -13.01 1.63
C ALA A 143 19.08 -12.36 0.24
N LYS A 144 18.21 -12.66 -0.74
CA LYS A 144 18.38 -12.19 -2.13
C LYS A 144 17.79 -10.79 -2.29
N THR A 145 18.60 -9.86 -2.79
CA THR A 145 18.11 -8.53 -3.20
C THR A 145 17.52 -8.62 -4.61
N LEU A 146 16.26 -8.21 -4.74
CA LEU A 146 15.51 -8.16 -6.00
C LEU A 146 15.65 -6.79 -6.70
N LEU A 147 15.67 -5.71 -5.91
CA LEU A 147 15.83 -4.34 -6.40
C LEU A 147 16.56 -3.49 -5.36
N ARG A 148 17.35 -2.53 -5.85
CA ARG A 148 17.80 -1.37 -5.08
C ARG A 148 17.56 -0.10 -5.90
N LYS A 149 16.80 0.87 -5.36
CA LYS A 149 16.47 2.13 -6.04
C LYS A 149 16.67 3.32 -5.10
N ARG A 150 17.36 4.35 -5.58
CA ARG A 150 17.58 5.60 -4.83
C ARG A 150 16.45 6.59 -5.09
N TYR A 151 16.06 7.31 -4.04
CA TYR A 151 15.13 8.43 -4.06
C TYR A 151 15.84 9.65 -3.47
N SER A 152 15.67 10.81 -4.10
CA SER A 152 16.27 12.06 -3.61
C SER A 152 15.52 12.62 -2.42
N HIS A 153 14.18 12.52 -2.42
CA HIS A 153 13.32 12.92 -1.33
C HIS A 153 12.17 11.93 -1.23
N LEU A 154 11.73 11.63 -0.02
CA LEU A 154 10.50 10.91 0.26
C LEU A 154 9.78 11.61 1.41
N ARG A 155 8.45 11.67 1.33
CA ARG A 155 7.59 12.29 2.35
C ARG A 155 6.42 11.36 2.65
N PRO A 156 6.01 11.20 3.93
CA PRO A 156 4.90 10.32 4.28
C PRO A 156 3.56 10.62 3.58
N PRO A 157 3.20 11.89 3.30
CA PRO A 157 1.99 12.21 2.54
C PRO A 157 2.05 11.86 1.06
N GLU A 158 3.23 11.56 0.50
CA GLU A 158 3.43 11.29 -0.92
C GLU A 158 3.48 9.79 -1.18
N MET A 159 2.63 9.33 -2.10
CA MET A 159 2.58 7.96 -2.55
C MET A 159 3.56 7.73 -3.70
N GLU A 160 4.43 6.74 -3.52
CA GLU A 160 5.40 6.31 -4.51
C GLU A 160 4.88 5.11 -5.30
N ARG A 161 5.12 5.13 -6.62
CA ARG A 161 4.83 4.01 -7.54
C ARG A 161 6.13 3.33 -7.96
N LEU A 162 6.21 2.03 -7.74
CA LEU A 162 7.32 1.19 -8.14
C LEU A 162 6.85 0.08 -9.08
N THR A 163 7.44 0.05 -10.27
CA THR A 163 7.33 -1.09 -11.17
C THR A 163 8.53 -2.01 -10.97
N LEU A 164 8.29 -3.30 -10.75
CA LEU A 164 9.30 -4.33 -10.55
C LEU A 164 8.98 -5.56 -11.41
N SER A 165 9.95 -6.02 -12.19
CA SER A 165 9.84 -7.29 -12.92
C SER A 165 10.31 -8.45 -12.04
N LEU A 166 9.44 -9.43 -11.83
CA LEU A 166 9.68 -10.62 -11.01
C LEU A 166 9.57 -11.88 -11.86
N SER A 167 10.66 -12.64 -11.94
CA SER A 167 10.67 -13.95 -12.61
C SER A 167 10.05 -15.04 -11.74
N PRO A 168 9.49 -16.11 -12.34
CA PRO A 168 8.95 -17.24 -11.57
C PRO A 168 9.94 -17.83 -10.56
N GLU A 169 11.23 -17.87 -10.91
CA GLU A 169 12.29 -18.38 -10.03
C GLU A 169 12.51 -17.48 -8.81
N GLN A 170 12.36 -16.16 -8.96
CA GLN A 170 12.42 -15.22 -7.83
C GLN A 170 11.21 -15.38 -6.90
N LEU A 171 10.11 -15.95 -7.38
CA LEU A 171 8.91 -16.18 -6.60
C LEU A 171 8.89 -17.54 -5.90
N LEU A 172 9.88 -18.44 -6.07
CA LEU A 172 9.97 -19.75 -5.40
C LEU A 172 10.24 -19.67 -3.88
N GLY A 173 9.75 -20.66 -3.10
CA GLY A 173 9.78 -20.64 -1.63
C GLY A 173 8.77 -19.69 -0.98
N ASP A 174 8.63 -19.76 0.34
CA ASP A 174 7.54 -19.12 1.10
C ASP A 174 7.97 -17.85 1.84
N GLU A 175 9.24 -17.45 1.70
CA GLU A 175 9.74 -16.19 2.26
C GLU A 175 9.00 -14.99 1.65
N PRO A 176 8.61 -13.97 2.46
CA PRO A 176 7.94 -12.79 1.95
C PRO A 176 8.86 -11.96 1.06
N ILE A 177 8.26 -11.17 0.16
CA ILE A 177 8.96 -10.05 -0.49
C ILE A 177 8.95 -8.88 0.50
N MET A 178 10.12 -8.50 1.00
CA MET A 178 10.30 -7.47 2.01
C MET A 178 10.78 -6.15 1.38
N PHE A 179 10.09 -5.06 1.72
CA PHE A 179 10.43 -3.69 1.37
C PHE A 179 11.03 -2.97 2.58
N SER A 180 12.15 -2.29 2.38
CA SER A 180 12.76 -1.41 3.39
C SER A 180 13.42 -0.19 2.76
N LEU A 181 13.45 0.91 3.52
CA LEU A 181 14.16 2.15 3.21
C LEU A 181 15.31 2.33 4.18
N GLU A 182 16.46 2.71 3.64
CA GLU A 182 17.63 3.15 4.40
C GLU A 182 17.96 4.59 4.01
N GLU A 183 17.98 5.50 4.99
CA GLU A 183 18.40 6.89 4.78
C GLU A 183 19.89 6.95 4.42
N LEU A 184 20.23 7.81 3.47
CA LEU A 184 21.61 8.07 3.10
C LEU A 184 22.20 9.03 4.14
N MET A 185 23.12 8.53 4.96
CA MET A 185 23.91 9.41 5.82
C MET A 185 24.70 10.38 4.94
N HIS A 186 24.50 11.67 5.18
CA HIS A 186 25.32 12.72 4.60
C HIS A 186 26.61 12.80 5.42
N ASP A 187 27.73 12.39 4.82
CA ASP A 187 29.08 12.70 5.32
C ASP A 187 29.41 14.19 5.10
#